data_AF-A0AAU3WPB0-F1
#
_entry.id   AF-A0AAU3WPB0-F1
#
_cell.length_a   1.000
_cell.length_b   1.000
_cell.length_c   1.000
_cell.angle_alpha   90.00
_cell.angle_beta   90.00
_cell.angle_gamma   90.00
#
_symmetry.space_group_name_H-M   'P 1'
#
loop_
_entity.id
_entity.type
_entity.pdbx_description
1 polymer ?
#
loop_
_entity_poly.entity_id
_entity_poly.type
_entity_poly.pdbx_seq_one_letter_code
_entity_poly.pdbx_strand_id
1 'polypeptide(L)'
;MARLIGVGVMLVTLIGGGILGWQALYAAGLRGTHGEFTVSQCSAHTVSYRSHGKHRTREEVKCYGTFTADGGKGNDPNAYLEPSSTHPTGSKIAVTQTDSASTLESRRFSYVEAGAWNAGLMCAFAFGMLIGTALGAFMTVTGYTGTRSRVSYGTAWRSTAGGATRPILFGLAGVGVLGVVVSLLLGLVL
;
A
#
# COMPACT_ATOMS: atom_id res chain seq x y z
N MET A 1 18.67 10.81 -20.47
CA MET A 1 17.70 9.73 -20.18
C MET A 1 17.83 9.18 -18.77
N ALA A 2 19.02 8.79 -18.31
CA ALA A 2 19.24 8.25 -16.96
C ALA A 2 18.66 9.08 -15.80
N ARG A 3 18.88 10.40 -15.84
CA ARG A 3 18.34 11.31 -14.83
C ARG A 3 16.82 11.38 -14.83
N LEU A 4 16.19 11.33 -16.00
CA LEU A 4 14.73 11.31 -16.15
C LEU A 4 14.13 10.00 -15.61
N ILE A 5 14.82 8.88 -15.81
CA ILE A 5 14.44 7.59 -15.22
C ILE A 5 14.48 7.70 -13.69
N GLY A 6 15.54 8.31 -13.14
CA GLY A 6 15.64 8.58 -11.70
C GLY A 6 14.47 9.40 -11.16
N VAL A 7 14.09 10.49 -11.84
CA VAL A 7 12.93 11.31 -11.47
C VAL A 7 11.64 10.49 -11.54
N GLY A 8 11.46 9.69 -12.59
CA GLY A 8 10.30 8.80 -12.72
C GLY A 8 10.20 7.81 -11.56
N VAL A 9 11.32 7.19 -11.17
CA VAL A 9 11.38 6.28 -10.01
C VAL A 9 11.05 7.01 -8.70
N MET A 10 11.59 8.22 -8.49
CA MET A 10 11.24 9.02 -7.30
C MET A 10 9.75 9.32 -7.22
N LEU A 11 9.15 9.76 -8.33
CA LEU A 11 7.72 10.11 -8.36
C LEU A 11 6.84 8.88 -8.10
N VAL A 12 7.11 7.77 -8.78
CA VAL A 12 6.32 6.53 -8.61
C VAL A 12 6.42 6.01 -7.18
N THR A 13 7.62 6.03 -6.60
CA THR A 13 7.84 5.52 -5.23
C THR A 13 7.24 6.46 -4.18
N LEU A 14 7.37 7.78 -4.33
CA LEU A 14 6.74 8.74 -3.41
C LEU A 14 5.22 8.68 -3.44
N ILE A 15 4.63 8.66 -4.64
CA ILE A 15 3.16 8.58 -4.80
C ILE A 15 2.66 7.24 -4.28
N GLY A 16 3.30 6.13 -4.68
CA GLY A 16 2.94 4.79 -4.21
C GLY A 16 3.06 4.66 -2.69
N GLY A 17 4.14 5.17 -2.11
CA GLY A 17 4.35 5.18 -0.66
C GLY A 17 3.30 6.01 0.08
N GLY A 18 2.94 7.19 -0.46
CA GLY A 18 1.88 8.02 0.11
C GLY A 18 0.51 7.34 0.08
N ILE A 19 0.14 6.72 -1.04
CA ILE A 19 -1.13 5.99 -1.17
C ILE A 19 -1.18 4.81 -0.19
N LEU A 20 -0.11 4.02 -0.11
CA LEU A 20 -0.04 2.87 0.81
C LEU A 20 -0.06 3.30 2.27
N GLY A 21 0.66 4.36 2.63
CA GLY A 21 0.64 4.93 3.98
C GLY A 21 -0.75 5.44 4.34
N TRP A 22 -1.46 6.07 3.40
CA TRP A 22 -2.83 6.51 3.61
C TRP A 22 -3.80 5.34 3.85
N GLN A 23 -3.69 4.26 3.08
CA GLN A 23 -4.48 3.05 3.29
C GLN A 23 -4.14 2.35 4.61
N ALA A 24 -2.86 2.35 5.00
CA ALA A 24 -2.43 1.75 6.25
C ALA A 24 -3.02 2.45 7.48
N LEU A 25 -3.23 3.77 7.43
CA LEU A 25 -3.91 4.50 8.52
C LEU A 25 -5.36 4.03 8.73
N TYR A 26 -6.08 3.73 7.65
CA TYR A 26 -7.42 3.16 7.74
C TYR A 26 -7.38 1.71 8.24
N ALA A 27 -6.47 0.88 7.73
CA ALA A 27 -6.33 -0.51 8.17
C ALA A 27 -5.88 -0.64 9.64
N ALA A 28 -5.07 0.30 10.14
CA ALA A 28 -4.65 0.40 11.53
C ALA A 28 -5.73 0.96 12.46
N GLY A 29 -6.84 1.41 11.89
CA GLY A 29 -7.92 2.04 12.63
C GLY A 29 -7.60 3.42 13.21
N LEU A 30 -6.55 4.09 12.74
CA LEU A 30 -6.21 5.45 13.18
C LEU A 30 -7.11 6.51 12.53
N ARG A 31 -7.84 6.13 11.48
CA ARG A 31 -8.72 7.02 10.72
C ARG A 31 -9.93 6.24 10.21
N GLY A 32 -11.09 6.89 10.16
CA GLY A 32 -12.35 6.27 9.74
C GLY A 32 -13.22 5.83 10.92
N THR A 33 -14.41 5.32 10.61
CA THR A 33 -15.37 4.82 11.61
C THR A 33 -15.19 3.31 11.75
N HIS A 34 -14.85 2.84 12.96
CA HIS A 34 -14.73 1.40 13.23
C HIS A 34 -16.08 0.75 13.38
N GLY A 35 -16.15 -0.53 13.02
CA GLY A 35 -17.35 -1.31 13.19
C GLY A 35 -17.22 -2.74 12.69
N GLU A 36 -18.33 -3.46 12.74
CA GLU A 36 -18.44 -4.83 12.27
C GLU A 36 -19.19 -4.89 10.93
N PHE A 37 -18.61 -5.59 9.96
CA PHE A 37 -19.27 -6.00 8.73
C PHE A 37 -19.85 -7.40 8.89
N THR A 38 -21.17 -7.52 8.82
CA THR A 38 -21.87 -8.81 8.83
C THR A 38 -22.15 -9.25 7.40
N VAL A 39 -21.54 -10.36 6.99
CA VAL A 39 -21.66 -10.89 5.63
C VAL A 39 -23.07 -11.44 5.38
N SER A 40 -23.75 -10.96 4.33
CA SER A 40 -24.99 -11.56 3.82
C SER A 40 -24.69 -12.55 2.69
N GLN A 41 -23.86 -12.15 1.73
CA GLN A 41 -23.53 -12.97 0.56
C GLN A 41 -22.11 -12.69 0.09
N CYS A 42 -21.31 -13.75 -0.11
CA CYS A 42 -20.00 -13.65 -0.77
C CYS A 42 -20.02 -14.42 -2.08
N SER A 43 -19.47 -13.80 -3.13
CA SER A 43 -19.30 -14.37 -4.46
C SER A 43 -17.85 -14.27 -4.88
N ALA A 44 -17.24 -15.39 -5.27
CA ALA A 44 -15.91 -15.40 -5.88
C ALA A 44 -16.05 -15.32 -7.40
N HIS A 45 -15.37 -14.36 -8.01
CA HIS A 45 -15.32 -14.18 -9.46
C HIS A 45 -13.88 -14.36 -9.95
N THR A 46 -13.69 -15.21 -10.96
CA THR A 46 -12.37 -15.32 -11.62
C THR A 46 -12.25 -14.26 -12.69
N VAL A 47 -11.28 -13.37 -12.55
CA VAL A 47 -10.93 -12.35 -13.54
C VAL A 47 -9.70 -12.79 -14.32
N SER A 48 -9.84 -12.95 -15.63
CA SER A 48 -8.72 -13.21 -16.53
C SER A 48 -8.13 -11.89 -17.05
N TYR A 49 -6.82 -11.71 -16.93
CA TYR A 49 -6.11 -10.55 -17.46
C TYR A 49 -4.84 -10.98 -18.22
N ARG A 50 -4.36 -10.11 -19.10
CA ARG A 50 -3.16 -10.36 -19.90
C ARG A 50 -1.99 -9.55 -19.34
N SER A 51 -0.90 -10.21 -18.98
CA SER A 51 0.32 -9.57 -18.48
C SER A 51 1.53 -10.19 -19.16
N HIS A 52 2.39 -9.35 -19.76
CA HIS A 52 3.58 -9.78 -20.52
C HIS A 52 3.30 -10.92 -21.52
N GLY A 53 2.19 -10.81 -22.26
CA GLY A 53 1.79 -11.79 -23.28
C GLY A 53 1.18 -13.09 -22.74
N LYS A 54 1.22 -13.35 -21.43
CA LYS A 54 0.60 -14.53 -20.79
C LYS A 54 -0.79 -14.20 -20.24
N HIS A 55 -1.71 -15.15 -20.35
CA HIS A 55 -2.98 -15.09 -19.62
C HIS A 55 -2.74 -15.46 -18.16
N ARG A 56 -3.25 -14.62 -17.26
CA ARG A 56 -3.29 -14.87 -15.82
C ARG A 56 -4.72 -14.78 -15.36
N THR A 57 -5.08 -15.61 -14.41
CA THR A 57 -6.36 -15.57 -13.71
C THR A 57 -6.11 -15.12 -12.28
N ARG A 58 -6.95 -14.20 -11.79
CA ARG A 58 -7.00 -13.79 -10.39
C ARG A 58 -8.41 -14.06 -9.87
N GLU A 59 -8.50 -14.63 -8.69
CA GLU A 59 -9.76 -14.74 -7.98
C GLU A 59 -10.02 -13.43 -7.24
N GLU A 60 -11.17 -12.82 -7.49
CA GLU A 60 -11.67 -11.63 -6.80
C GLU A 60 -12.91 -12.03 -6.01
N VAL A 61 -12.82 -11.93 -4.68
CA VAL A 61 -13.95 -12.23 -3.80
C VAL A 61 -14.69 -10.92 -3.50
N LYS A 62 -16.01 -10.95 -3.64
CA LYS A 62 -16.90 -9.83 -3.38
C LYS A 62 -17.93 -10.24 -2.34
N CYS A 63 -17.98 -9.52 -1.24
CA CYS A 63 -18.91 -9.77 -0.15
C CYS A 63 -19.83 -8.56 0.05
N TYR A 64 -21.13 -8.84 0.11
CA TYR A 64 -22.18 -7.91 0.45
C TYR A 64 -22.64 -8.20 1.87
N GLY A 65 -23.10 -7.16 2.55
CA GLY A 65 -23.45 -7.28 3.96
C GLY A 65 -23.90 -5.98 4.58
N THR A 66 -23.93 -5.99 5.90
CA THR A 66 -24.34 -4.85 6.71
C THR A 66 -23.19 -4.39 7.57
N PHE A 67 -22.81 -3.13 7.45
CA PHE A 67 -21.84 -2.50 8.34
C PHE A 67 -22.55 -1.87 9.54
N THR A 68 -22.06 -2.15 10.74
CA THR A 68 -22.53 -1.52 11.98
C THR A 68 -21.35 -0.86 12.67
N ALA A 69 -21.39 0.47 12.78
CA ALA A 69 -20.37 1.25 13.47
C ALA A 69 -20.33 0.93 14.98
N ASP A 70 -19.14 0.96 15.56
CA ASP A 70 -18.92 0.84 16.99
C ASP A 70 -19.65 1.97 17.73
N GLY A 71 -20.39 1.60 18.76
CA GLY A 71 -21.29 2.52 19.48
C GLY A 71 -22.67 2.72 18.84
N GLY A 72 -22.99 1.97 17.77
CA GLY A 72 -24.35 1.85 17.21
C GLY A 72 -24.85 3.07 16.42
N LYS A 73 -24.00 4.09 16.21
CA LYS A 73 -24.35 5.35 15.53
C LYS A 73 -23.96 5.36 14.05
N GLY A 74 -24.32 4.31 13.33
CA GLY A 74 -24.08 4.20 11.89
C GLY A 74 -24.36 2.79 11.42
N ASN A 75 -25.34 2.62 10.56
CA ASN A 75 -25.68 1.34 9.95
C ASN A 75 -25.78 1.54 8.44
N ASP A 76 -24.96 0.80 7.69
CA ASP A 76 -25.11 0.70 6.23
C ASP A 76 -25.55 -0.73 5.88
N PRO A 77 -26.85 -0.94 5.57
CA PRO A 77 -27.39 -2.27 5.25
C PRO A 77 -26.93 -2.79 3.88
N ASN A 78 -26.32 -1.94 3.05
CA ASN A 78 -25.86 -2.29 1.70
C ASN A 78 -24.35 -2.00 1.58
N ALA A 79 -23.60 -2.44 2.59
CA ALA A 79 -22.16 -2.34 2.63
C ALA A 79 -21.53 -3.40 1.71
N TYR A 80 -20.35 -3.07 1.18
CA TYR A 80 -19.63 -3.87 0.21
C TYR A 80 -18.17 -3.99 0.59
N LEU A 81 -17.63 -5.22 0.58
CA LEU A 81 -16.24 -5.52 0.91
C LEU A 81 -15.64 -6.45 -0.16
N GLU A 82 -14.39 -6.23 -0.52
CA GLU A 82 -13.58 -7.14 -1.37
C GLU A 82 -12.51 -7.82 -0.49
N PRO A 83 -12.85 -8.84 0.30
CA PRO A 83 -11.89 -9.51 1.17
C PRO A 83 -10.92 -10.40 0.37
N SER A 84 -9.82 -10.79 1.01
CA SER A 84 -8.84 -11.71 0.40
C SER A 84 -9.37 -13.15 0.24
N SER A 85 -10.40 -13.53 1.00
CA SER A 85 -10.99 -14.87 1.02
C SER A 85 -12.51 -14.85 1.16
N THR A 86 -13.16 -15.92 0.72
CA THR A 86 -14.61 -16.11 0.92
C THR A 86 -14.92 -16.35 2.39
N HIS A 87 -15.87 -15.61 2.93
CA HIS A 87 -16.38 -15.79 4.28
C HIS A 87 -17.80 -16.37 4.26
N PRO A 88 -18.17 -17.22 5.24
CA PRO A 88 -19.52 -17.75 5.33
C PRO A 88 -20.53 -16.65 5.67
N THR A 89 -21.77 -16.82 5.21
CA THR A 89 -22.88 -15.93 5.57
C THR A 89 -23.05 -15.86 7.10
N GLY A 90 -23.26 -14.65 7.61
CA GLY A 90 -23.39 -14.36 9.05
C GLY A 90 -22.05 -14.16 9.77
N SER A 91 -20.91 -14.33 9.09
CA SER A 91 -19.61 -13.98 9.67
C SER A 91 -19.49 -12.48 9.90
N LYS A 92 -18.80 -12.15 11.00
CA LYS A 92 -18.49 -10.77 11.40
C LYS A 92 -17.02 -10.50 11.09
N ILE A 93 -16.76 -9.43 10.35
CA ILE A 93 -15.43 -8.99 9.97
C ILE A 93 -15.23 -7.60 10.55
N ALA A 94 -14.14 -7.38 11.28
CA ALA A 94 -13.78 -6.05 11.74
C ALA A 94 -13.35 -5.19 10.54
N VAL A 95 -14.02 -4.06 10.34
CA VAL A 95 -13.73 -3.16 9.21
C VAL A 95 -13.71 -1.71 9.67
N THR A 96 -12.99 -0.90 8.91
CA THR A 96 -12.94 0.54 9.10
C THR A 96 -13.54 1.23 7.88
N GLN A 97 -14.58 2.03 8.12
CA GLN A 97 -15.24 2.83 7.09
C GLN A 97 -14.42 4.11 6.82
N THR A 98 -13.98 4.30 5.58
CA THR A 98 -13.12 5.42 5.15
C THR A 98 -13.92 6.68 4.82
N ASP A 99 -15.11 6.53 4.21
CA ASP A 99 -16.08 7.59 3.90
C ASP A 99 -17.52 7.05 3.93
N SER A 100 -18.47 7.90 4.35
CA SER A 100 -19.92 7.64 4.27
C SER A 100 -20.35 7.64 2.81
N ALA A 101 -20.36 6.48 2.15
CA ALA A 101 -20.55 6.39 0.71
C ALA A 101 -21.93 6.91 0.26
N SER A 102 -21.95 7.96 -0.57
CA SER A 102 -23.16 8.51 -1.17
C SER A 102 -23.55 7.85 -2.50
N THR A 103 -22.65 7.07 -3.12
CA THR A 103 -22.85 6.40 -4.43
C THR A 103 -22.32 4.96 -4.45
N LEU A 104 -22.80 4.13 -5.38
CA LEU A 104 -22.38 2.71 -5.49
C LEU A 104 -20.90 2.54 -5.88
N GLU A 105 -20.32 3.44 -6.67
CA GLU A 105 -18.88 3.41 -7.00
C GLU A 105 -17.99 3.84 -5.83
N SER A 106 -18.44 4.80 -5.01
CA SER A 106 -17.69 5.22 -3.81
C SER A 106 -17.71 4.16 -2.71
N ARG A 107 -18.70 3.25 -2.70
CA ARG A 107 -18.73 2.12 -1.76
C ARG A 107 -17.58 1.15 -1.92
N ARG A 108 -17.01 1.04 -3.13
CA ARG A 108 -15.95 0.07 -3.44
C ARG A 108 -14.65 0.30 -2.68
N PHE A 109 -14.40 1.54 -2.26
CA PHE A 109 -13.21 1.95 -1.48
C PHE A 109 -13.56 2.38 -0.05
N SER A 110 -14.84 2.22 0.34
CA SER A 110 -15.36 2.76 1.58
C SER A 110 -15.10 1.89 2.80
N TYR A 111 -14.78 0.61 2.62
CA TYR A 111 -14.53 -0.33 3.72
C TYR A 111 -13.17 -1.00 3.54
N VAL A 112 -12.33 -0.89 4.56
CA VAL A 112 -11.01 -1.54 4.62
C VAL A 112 -11.06 -2.58 5.73
N GLU A 113 -10.58 -3.79 5.44
CA GLU A 113 -10.43 -4.84 6.45
C GLU A 113 -9.46 -4.37 7.53
N ALA A 114 -9.96 -4.26 8.76
CA ALA A 114 -9.18 -3.85 9.91
C ALA A 114 -8.33 -5.04 10.35
N GLY A 115 -7.02 -4.86 10.42
CA GLY A 115 -6.11 -5.94 10.78
C GLY A 115 -4.70 -5.44 10.94
N ALA A 116 -4.13 -5.67 12.12
CA ALA A 116 -2.76 -5.27 12.45
C ALA A 116 -1.74 -5.79 11.43
N TRP A 117 -1.89 -7.04 10.99
CA TRP A 117 -1.03 -7.63 9.96
C TRP A 117 -1.13 -6.90 8.61
N ASN A 118 -2.35 -6.63 8.13
CA ASN A 118 -2.58 -5.94 6.86
C ASN A 118 -2.08 -4.49 6.91
N ALA A 119 -2.35 -3.78 8.02
CA ALA A 119 -1.84 -2.45 8.28
C ALA A 119 -0.31 -2.43 8.34
N GLY A 120 0.30 -3.40 9.05
CA GLY A 120 1.74 -3.57 9.15
C GLY A 120 2.40 -3.82 7.81
N LEU A 121 1.80 -4.68 6.95
CA LEU A 121 2.27 -4.90 5.58
C LEU A 121 2.18 -3.64 4.73
N MET A 122 1.05 -2.92 4.74
CA MET A 122 0.90 -1.69 3.96
C MET A 122 1.88 -0.60 4.42
N CYS A 123 2.04 -0.42 5.73
CA CYS A 123 3.06 0.46 6.30
C CYS A 123 4.48 0.04 5.89
N ALA A 124 4.80 -1.26 5.94
CA ALA A 124 6.08 -1.77 5.53
C ALA A 124 6.36 -1.47 4.05
N PHE A 125 5.39 -1.69 3.16
CA PHE A 125 5.55 -1.30 1.75
C PHE A 125 5.70 0.23 1.59
N ALA A 126 4.94 1.03 2.33
CA ALA A 126 5.05 2.48 2.30
C ALA A 126 6.46 2.98 2.69
N PHE A 127 7.02 2.46 3.78
CA PHE A 127 8.40 2.75 4.20
C PHE A 127 9.43 2.17 3.23
N GLY A 128 9.17 0.99 2.67
CA GLY A 128 10.00 0.37 1.65
C GLY A 128 10.14 1.23 0.40
N MET A 129 9.10 2.00 0.03
CA MET A 129 9.17 2.94 -1.08
C MET A 129 10.21 4.06 -0.86
N LEU A 130 10.56 4.42 0.37
CA LEU A 130 11.64 5.39 0.64
C LEU A 130 13.00 4.90 0.15
N ILE A 131 13.23 3.57 0.17
CA ILE A 131 14.44 2.96 -0.40
C ILE A 131 14.44 3.15 -1.93
N GLY A 132 13.28 2.97 -2.55
CA GLY A 132 13.07 3.27 -3.97
C GLY A 132 13.30 4.74 -4.30
N THR A 133 12.82 5.66 -3.44
CA THR A 133 13.06 7.10 -3.60
C THR A 133 14.54 7.46 -3.46
N ALA A 134 15.26 6.84 -2.51
CA ALA A 134 16.71 7.00 -2.39
C ALA A 134 17.42 6.52 -3.67
N LEU A 135 17.02 5.38 -4.22
CA LEU A 135 17.57 4.87 -5.48
C LEU A 135 17.29 5.85 -6.64
N GLY A 136 16.06 6.35 -6.77
CA GLY A 136 15.70 7.34 -7.79
C GLY A 136 16.50 8.64 -7.66
N ALA A 137 16.73 9.12 -6.43
CA ALA A 137 17.56 10.28 -6.15
C ALA A 137 19.01 10.04 -6.57
N PHE A 138 19.57 8.87 -6.25
CA PHE A 138 20.91 8.49 -6.68
C PHE A 138 21.02 8.47 -8.21
N MET A 139 20.07 7.87 -8.92
CA MET A 139 20.03 7.84 -10.39
C MET A 139 19.91 9.25 -10.99
N THR A 140 19.12 10.13 -10.36
CA THR A 140 18.91 11.52 -10.80
C THR A 140 20.18 12.35 -10.70
N VAL A 141 20.89 12.25 -9.57
CA VAL A 141 22.12 13.01 -9.34
C VAL A 141 23.28 12.48 -10.18
N THR A 142 23.46 11.15 -10.19
CA THR A 142 24.66 10.52 -10.78
C THR A 142 24.51 10.16 -12.26
N GLY A 143 23.28 10.04 -12.77
CA GLY A 143 23.01 9.50 -14.10
C GLY A 143 23.28 7.99 -14.21
N TYR A 144 23.44 7.29 -13.09
CA TYR A 144 23.54 5.84 -13.07
C TYR A 144 22.18 5.18 -13.29
N THR A 145 22.13 4.09 -14.06
CA THR A 145 20.88 3.31 -14.33
C THR A 145 21.11 1.81 -14.30
N GLY A 146 22.17 1.35 -13.63
CA GLY A 146 22.51 -0.08 -13.61
C GLY A 146 23.27 -0.54 -14.85
N THR A 147 22.91 -1.71 -15.37
CA THR A 147 23.65 -2.48 -16.37
C THR A 147 23.82 -1.82 -17.73
N ARG A 148 23.00 -0.81 -18.07
CA ARG A 148 23.12 -0.02 -19.32
C ARG A 148 23.75 1.37 -19.10
N SER A 149 24.28 1.64 -17.92
CA SER A 149 24.88 2.95 -17.63
C SER A 149 26.26 3.09 -18.26
N ARG A 150 26.55 4.28 -18.82
CA ARG A 150 27.90 4.66 -19.26
C ARG A 150 28.85 4.96 -18.09
N VAL A 151 28.31 5.11 -16.88
CA VAL A 151 29.06 5.46 -15.67
C VAL A 151 29.12 4.24 -14.76
N SER A 152 30.31 3.88 -14.28
CA SER A 152 30.45 2.80 -13.30
C SER A 152 29.85 3.20 -11.94
N TYR A 153 29.36 2.21 -11.18
CA TYR A 153 28.81 2.45 -9.85
C TYR A 153 29.81 3.17 -8.93
N GLY A 154 31.08 2.75 -8.96
CA GLY A 154 32.13 3.37 -8.14
C GLY A 154 32.36 4.85 -8.48
N THR A 155 32.32 5.22 -9.76
CA THR A 155 32.45 6.63 -10.18
C THR A 155 31.21 7.43 -9.81
N ALA A 156 30.01 6.87 -10.01
CA ALA A 156 28.75 7.48 -9.59
C ALA A 156 28.67 7.68 -8.06
N TRP A 157 29.14 6.72 -7.28
CA TRP A 157 29.16 6.83 -5.82
C TRP A 157 30.23 7.80 -5.31
N ARG A 158 31.35 7.94 -6.01
CA ARG A 158 32.35 8.96 -5.67
C ARG A 158 31.87 10.36 -5.95
N SER A 159 31.07 10.58 -7.01
CA SER A 159 30.53 11.91 -7.30
C SER A 159 29.53 12.42 -6.25
N THR A 160 29.00 11.55 -5.39
CA THR A 160 28.11 11.94 -4.27
C THR A 160 28.88 12.29 -2.98
N ALA A 161 30.20 12.12 -2.94
CA ALA A 161 31.01 12.21 -1.72
C ALA A 161 31.17 13.63 -1.16
N GLY A 162 31.00 14.67 -1.98
CA GLY A 162 31.29 16.06 -1.61
C GLY A 162 30.11 16.90 -1.16
N GLY A 163 28.91 16.33 -1.01
CA GLY A 163 27.70 17.11 -0.73
C GLY A 163 26.63 16.39 0.08
N ALA A 164 25.48 17.04 0.24
CA ALA A 164 24.34 16.55 1.02
C ALA A 164 23.69 15.27 0.47
N THR A 165 24.07 14.80 -0.73
CA THR A 165 23.44 13.64 -1.36
C THR A 165 23.62 12.36 -0.54
N ARG A 166 24.83 12.06 -0.04
CA ARG A 166 25.05 10.85 0.78
C ARG A 166 24.23 10.81 2.06
N PRO A 167 24.22 11.85 2.93
CA PRO A 167 23.41 11.81 4.14
C PRO A 167 21.91 11.72 3.81
N ILE A 168 21.43 12.34 2.74
CA ILE A 168 20.03 12.18 2.29
C ILE A 168 19.74 10.73 1.88
N LEU A 169 20.62 10.11 1.09
CA LEU A 169 20.45 8.72 0.66
C LEU A 169 20.44 7.75 1.85
N PHE A 170 21.39 7.91 2.78
CA PHE A 170 21.43 7.09 3.99
C PHE A 170 20.26 7.36 4.93
N GLY A 171 19.82 8.62 5.04
CA GLY A 171 18.65 8.99 5.83
C GLY A 171 17.38 8.33 5.28
N LEU A 172 17.12 8.47 3.98
CA LEU A 172 15.95 7.85 3.34
C LEU A 172 15.98 6.33 3.41
N ALA A 173 17.13 5.71 3.09
CA ALA A 173 17.27 4.26 3.16
C ALA A 173 17.17 3.75 4.60
N GLY A 174 17.80 4.44 5.57
CA GLY A 174 17.78 4.09 6.98
C GLY A 174 16.38 4.18 7.57
N VAL A 175 15.67 5.29 7.33
CA VAL A 175 14.27 5.44 7.75
C VAL A 175 13.38 4.41 7.08
N GLY A 176 13.59 4.13 5.79
CA GLY A 176 12.86 3.08 5.07
C GLY A 176 13.05 1.70 5.67
N VAL A 177 14.29 1.29 5.94
CA VAL A 177 14.60 -0.02 6.53
C VAL A 177 14.03 -0.14 7.95
N LEU A 178 14.26 0.87 8.79
CA LEU A 178 13.73 0.89 10.16
C LEU A 178 12.20 0.85 10.15
N GLY A 179 11.56 1.64 9.29
CA GLY A 179 10.12 1.68 9.14
C GLY A 179 9.54 0.34 8.69
N VAL A 180 10.19 -0.36 7.74
CA VAL A 180 9.80 -1.71 7.33
C VAL A 180 9.84 -2.68 8.51
N VAL A 181 10.96 -2.73 9.23
CA VAL A 181 11.16 -3.66 10.34
C VAL A 181 10.13 -3.41 11.44
N VAL A 182 9.97 -2.16 11.87
CA VAL A 182 9.02 -1.79 12.92
C VAL A 182 7.59 -2.09 12.48
N SER A 183 7.22 -1.81 11.22
CA SER A 183 5.85 -2.04 10.74
C SER A 183 5.50 -3.54 10.70
N LEU A 184 6.43 -4.38 10.24
CA LEU A 184 6.23 -5.83 10.24
C LEU A 184 6.19 -6.42 11.66
N LEU A 185 7.04 -5.92 12.56
CA LEU A 185 7.02 -6.34 13.97
C LEU A 185 5.69 -5.98 14.62
N LEU A 186 5.22 -4.74 14.46
CA LEU A 186 3.94 -4.31 15.01
C LEU A 186 2.78 -5.10 14.40
N GLY A 187 2.79 -5.33 13.08
CA GLY A 187 1.74 -6.10 12.43
C GLY A 187 1.73 -7.59 12.80
N LEU A 188 2.86 -8.15 13.25
CA LEU A 188 2.96 -9.54 13.71
C LEU A 188 2.58 -9.71 15.19
N VAL A 189 2.85 -8.69 16.01
CA VAL A 189 2.65 -8.74 17.47
C VAL A 189 1.24 -8.33 17.87
N LEU A 190 0.61 -7.42 17.14
CA LEU A 190 -0.76 -6.95 17.35
C LEU A 190 -1.76 -7.82 16.58
#